data_AF-A0A9E1P3Y8-F1
#
_entry.id   AF-A0A9E1P3Y8-F1
#
_cell.length_a   1.000
_cell.length_b   1.000
_cell.length_c   1.000
_cell.angle_alpha   90.00
_cell.angle_beta   90.00
_cell.angle_gamma   90.00
#
_symmetry.space_group_name_H-M   'P 1'
#
loop_
_entity.id
_entity.type
_entity.pdbx_description
1 polymer ?
#
loop_
_entity_poly.entity_id
_entity_poly.type
_entity_poly.pdbx_seq_one_letter_code
_entity_poly.pdbx_strand_id
1 'polypeptide(L)' 'MKIQNMELLTAREVRKILKVSPKVLTNILKGDNPPPTLKIGREYRFYRFDFFEWLKSKMITQGNESEIE' A
#
# COMPACT_ATOMS: atom_id res chain seq x y z
N MET A 1 -13.04 14.91 -17.68
CA MET A 1 -12.32 14.12 -16.67
C MET A 1 -12.29 12.66 -17.15
N LYS A 2 -11.13 12.14 -17.58
CA LYS A 2 -11.00 10.70 -17.85
C LYS A 2 -11.08 10.01 -16.50
N ILE A 3 -12.16 9.26 -16.26
CA ILE A 3 -12.24 8.30 -15.16
C ILE A 3 -11.17 7.27 -15.52
N GLN A 4 -9.95 7.47 -15.02
CA GLN A 4 -8.90 6.47 -15.11
C GLN A 4 -9.54 5.21 -14.52
N ASN A 5 -9.62 4.13 -15.29
CA ASN A 5 -10.10 2.84 -14.84
C ASN A 5 -9.58 2.63 -13.41
N MET A 6 -10.47 2.71 -12.42
CA MET A 6 -10.12 2.55 -11.02
C MET A 6 -9.77 1.08 -10.82
N GLU A 7 -8.57 0.69 -11.25
CA GLU A 7 -8.05 -0.64 -11.00
C GLU A 7 -7.85 -0.77 -9.50
N LEU A 8 -8.64 -1.66 -8.91
CA LEU A 8 -8.53 -2.05 -7.52
C LEU A 8 -7.64 -3.29 -7.44
N LEU A 9 -6.57 -3.22 -6.65
CA LEU A 9 -5.76 -4.38 -6.32
C LEU A 9 -6.41 -5.16 -5.18
N THR A 10 -6.31 -6.48 -5.25
CA THR A 10 -6.62 -7.39 -4.15
C THR A 10 -5.48 -7.42 -3.13
N ALA A 11 -5.79 -7.80 -1.89
CA ALA A 11 -4.76 -8.10 -0.88
C ALA A 11 -3.75 -9.16 -1.35
N ARG A 12 -4.15 -10.08 -2.25
CA ARG A 12 -3.24 -11.07 -2.84
C ARG A 12 -2.23 -10.42 -3.78
N GLU A 13 -2.66 -9.48 -4.63
CA GLU A 13 -1.76 -8.76 -5.55
C GLU A 13 -0.81 -7.84 -4.79
N VAL A 14 -1.32 -7.10 -3.80
CA VAL A 14 -0.48 -6.25 -2.94
C VAL A 14 0.61 -7.06 -2.24
N ARG A 15 0.29 -8.25 -1.71
CA ARG A 15 1.30 -9.14 -1.13
C ARG A 15 2.38 -9.56 -2.13
N LYS A 16 2.00 -9.81 -3.38
CA LYS A 16 2.97 -10.16 -4.44
C LYS A 16 3.86 -8.97 -4.79
N ILE A 17 3.30 -7.76 -4.86
CA ILE A 17 4.04 -6.53 -5.14
C ILE A 17 5.04 -6.23 -4.02
N LEU A 18 4.58 -6.24 -2.77
CA LEU A 18 5.42 -5.98 -1.60
C LEU A 18 6.34 -7.17 -1.25
N LYS A 19 6.11 -8.35 -1.84
CA LYS A 19 6.79 -9.62 -1.51
C LYS A 19 6.68 -9.97 -0.02
N VAL A 20 5.50 -9.80 0.57
CA VAL A 20 5.25 -10.04 2.00
C VAL A 20 4.22 -11.14 2.27
N SER A 21 4.31 -11.75 3.46
CA SER A 21 3.32 -12.71 3.93
C SER A 21 1.99 -12.02 4.30
N PRO A 22 0.86 -12.76 4.37
CA PRO A 22 -0.42 -12.17 4.77
C PRO A 22 -0.43 -11.63 6.21
N LYS A 23 0.36 -12.22 7.11
CA LYS A 23 0.53 -11.69 8.47
C LYS A 23 1.19 -10.32 8.44
N VAL A 24 2.25 -10.15 7.64
CA VAL A 24 2.94 -8.87 7.49
C VAL A 24 2.03 -7.81 6.85
N LEU A 25 1.29 -8.16 5.79
CA LEU A 25 0.31 -7.22 5.21
C LEU A 25 -0.75 -6.79 6.24
N THR A 26 -1.22 -7.71 7.08
CA THR A 26 -2.17 -7.39 8.15
C THR A 26 -1.58 -6.40 9.16
N ASN A 27 -0.30 -6.56 9.50
CA ASN A 27 0.40 -5.62 10.38
C ASN A 27 0.55 -4.24 9.73
N ILE A 28 0.89 -4.18 8.44
CA ILE A 28 0.98 -2.92 7.68
C ILE A 28 -0.37 -2.19 7.71
N LEU A 29 -1.48 -2.90 7.51
CA LEU A 29 -2.83 -2.33 7.55
C LEU A 29 -3.27 -1.86 8.94
N LYS A 30 -2.64 -2.37 10.01
CA LYS A 30 -2.90 -1.98 11.40
C LYS A 30 -1.92 -0.94 11.94
N GLY A 31 -0.87 -0.61 11.18
CA GLY A 31 0.15 0.36 11.60
C GLY A 31 -0.33 1.80 11.52
N ASP A 32 0.53 2.73 11.94
CA ASP A 32 0.16 4.15 12.11
C ASP A 32 -0.13 4.91 10.81
N ASN A 33 0.37 4.41 9.67
CA ASN A 33 0.13 5.02 8.37
C ASN A 33 -0.02 3.93 7.28
N PRO A 34 -1.19 3.27 7.24
CA PRO A 34 -1.49 2.18 6.31
C PRO A 34 -1.76 2.72 4.90
N PRO A 35 -1.65 1.87 3.86
CA PRO A 35 -2.03 2.26 2.51
C PRO A 35 -3.53 2.59 2.43
N PRO A 36 -3.93 3.52 1.53
CA PRO A 36 -5.34 3.76 1.24
C PRO A 36 -6.03 2.47 0.78
N THR A 37 -7.07 2.07 1.52
CA THR A 37 -7.82 0.84 1.24
C THR A 37 -9.32 1.03 1.34
N LEU A 38 -10.04 0.21 0.59
CA LEU A 38 -11.48 0.05 0.63
C LEU A 38 -11.80 -1.36 1.13
N LYS A 39 -12.71 -1.46 2.11
CA LYS A 39 -13.22 -2.76 2.56
C LYS A 39 -14.50 -3.09 1.81
N ILE A 40 -14.48 -4.15 1.01
CA ILE A 40 -15.65 -4.66 0.29
C ILE A 40 -16.01 -6.02 0.88
N GLY A 41 -17.05 -6.04 1.72
CA GLY A 41 -17.42 -7.22 2.49
C GLY A 41 -16.30 -7.66 3.43
N ARG A 42 -15.75 -8.85 3.20
CA ARG A 42 -14.64 -9.43 3.99
C ARG A 42 -13.26 -9.20 3.38
N GLU A 43 -13.18 -8.54 2.22
CA GLU A 43 -11.93 -8.37 1.49
C GLU A 43 -11.46 -6.91 1.47
N TYR A 44 -10.15 -6.73 1.54
CA TYR A 44 -9.51 -5.44 1.28
C TYR A 44 -9.23 -5.28 -0.21
N ARG A 45 -9.53 -4.08 -0.71
CA ARG A 45 -9.18 -3.58 -2.03
C ARG A 45 -8.34 -2.32 -1.88
N PHE A 46 -7.44 -2.10 -2.82
CA PHE A 46 -6.50 -1.00 -2.79
C PHE A 46 -6.61 -0.24 -4.10
N TYR A 47 -6.82 1.06 -4.04
CA TYR A 47 -6.75 1.88 -5.25
C TYR A 47 -5.32 1.82 -5.77
N ARG A 48 -5.14 1.29 -6.98
CA ARG A 48 -3.80 0.99 -7.52
C ARG A 48 -2.90 2.23 -7.49
N PHE A 49 -3.40 3.36 -7.98
CA PHE A 49 -2.65 4.62 -8.01
C PHE A 49 -2.23 5.05 -6.59
N ASP A 50 -3.20 5.19 -5.68
CA ASP A 50 -2.96 5.66 -4.31
C ASP A 50 -2.04 4.70 -3.52
N PHE A 51 -2.14 3.40 -3.78
CA PHE A 51 -1.25 2.40 -3.18
C PHE A 51 0.21 2.62 -3.60
N PHE A 52 0.48 2.88 -4.87
CA PHE A 52 1.84 3.14 -5.34
C PHE A 52 2.38 4.50 -4.88
N GLU A 53 1.53 5.53 -4.79
CA GLU A 53 1.92 6.82 -4.22
C GLU A 53 2.28 6.68 -2.72
N TRP A 54 1.47 5.94 -1.96
CA TRP A 54 1.80 5.59 -0.58
C TRP A 54 3.12 4.80 -0.49
N LEU A 55 3.35 3.85 -1.38
CA LEU A 55 4.59 3.06 -1.37
C LEU A 55 5.83 3.95 -1.62
N LYS A 56 5.74 4.87 -2.58
CA LYS A 56 6.81 5.85 -2.84
C LYS A 56 7.07 6.73 -1.61
N SER A 57 6.02 7.19 -0.93
CA SER A 57 6.17 8.03 0.25
C SER A 57 6.93 7.32 1.37
N LYS A 58 6.75 6.00 1.53
CA LYS A 58 7.52 5.19 2.48
C LYS A 58 9.00 5.08 2.13
N MET A 59 9.34 4.97 0.85
CA MET A 59 10.73 4.89 0.39
C MET A 59 11.46 6.21 0.61
N ILE A 60 10.79 7.35 0.38
CA ILE A 60 11.38 8.68 0.59
C ILE A 60 11.66 8.93 2.08
N THR A 61 10.76 8.51 2.97
CA THR A 61 10.98 8.67 4.43
C THR A 61 12.17 7.84 4.93
N GLN A 62 12.43 6.66 4.37
CA GLN A 62 13.58 5.83 4.76
C GLN A 62 14.92 6.31 4.16
N GLY A 63 14.89 7.08 3.07
CA GLY A 63 16.11 7.60 2.42
C GLY A 63 16.75 8.80 3.13
N ASN A 64 15.99 9.54 3.93
CA ASN A 64 16.48 10.77 4.59
C ASN A 64 17.10 10.52 5.97
N GLU A 65 17.04 9.31 6.52
CA GLU A 65 17.64 8.97 7.83
C GLU A 65 19.11 8.51 7.71
N SER A 66 19.70 8.54 6.51
CA SER A 66 21.08 8.07 6.26
C SER A 66 22.10 9.17 5.92
N GLU A 67 21.76 10.46 6.03
CA GLU A 67 22.68 11.59 5.74
C GLU A 67 23.05 12.46 6.95
N ILE A 68 22.90 11.94 8.18
CA ILE A 68 23.38 12.63 9.39
C ILE A 68 24.13 11.64 10.27
N GLU A 69 25.38 11.31 9.90
CA GLU A 69 26.45 10.90 10.82
C GLU A 69 27.82 11.25 10.23
#